data_AF-A0A2S4ML48-F1
#
_entry.id   AF-A0A2S4ML48-F1
#
_cell.length_a   1.000
_cell.length_b   1.000
_cell.length_c   1.000
_cell.angle_alpha   90.00
_cell.angle_beta   90.00
_cell.angle_gamma   90.00
#
_symmetry.space_group_name_H-M   'P 1'
#
loop_
_entity.id
_entity.type
_entity.pdbx_description
1 polymer ?
#
loop_
_entity_poly.entity_id
_entity_poly.type
_entity_poly.pdbx_seq_one_letter_code
_entity_poly.pdbx_strand_id
1 'polypeptide(L)'
;MRTLALALCLTASPWGGGLVYAHSWYPYDCCSDRDCWPMGMDHDAREPDPRIVPGGYMTHDGHFVPESATRVSKDGRFHICRSGGTLTGTVIAPSQRPFCLFVPKPSY
;
A
#
# COMPACT_ATOMS: atom_id res chain seq x y z
N MET A 1 -33.74 32.79 -45.59
CA MET A 1 -34.14 31.83 -44.54
C MET A 1 -32.88 31.28 -43.90
N ARG A 2 -32.82 31.35 -42.56
CA ARG A 2 -31.68 30.97 -41.71
C ARG A 2 -31.72 29.45 -41.52
N THR A 3 -30.61 28.76 -41.71
CA THR A 3 -30.40 27.45 -41.08
C THR A 3 -29.03 27.45 -40.43
N LEU A 4 -29.07 27.22 -39.12
CA LEU A 4 -27.96 27.38 -38.18
C LEU A 4 -26.91 26.28 -38.38
N ALA A 5 -25.63 26.66 -38.35
CA ALA A 5 -24.54 25.73 -38.12
C ALA A 5 -24.59 25.25 -36.66
N LEU A 6 -24.91 23.98 -36.43
CA LEU A 6 -24.74 23.35 -35.12
C LEU A 6 -23.24 23.11 -34.89
N ALA A 7 -22.62 23.94 -34.06
CA ALA A 7 -21.29 23.69 -33.53
C ALA A 7 -21.36 22.56 -32.49
N LEU A 8 -20.80 21.40 -32.83
CA LEU A 8 -20.67 20.26 -31.94
C LEU A 8 -19.50 20.54 -30.98
N CYS A 9 -19.78 21.10 -29.81
CA CYS A 9 -18.80 21.23 -28.73
C CYS A 9 -18.44 19.84 -28.20
N LEU A 10 -17.32 19.29 -28.68
CA LEU A 10 -16.64 18.14 -28.09
C LEU A 10 -16.17 18.54 -26.68
N THR A 11 -16.99 18.26 -25.67
CA THR A 11 -16.55 18.31 -24.28
C THR A 11 -15.61 17.13 -24.05
N ALA A 12 -14.31 17.38 -24.23
CA ALA A 12 -13.28 16.48 -23.75
C ALA A 12 -13.44 16.35 -22.23
N SER A 13 -14.16 15.32 -21.78
CA SER A 13 -14.17 14.94 -20.37
C SER A 13 -12.80 14.35 -20.08
N PRO A 14 -11.96 14.99 -19.23
CA PRO A 14 -10.79 14.31 -18.72
C PRO A 14 -11.32 13.29 -17.73
N TRP A 15 -11.59 12.07 -18.19
CA TRP A 15 -11.60 10.90 -17.32
C TRP A 15 -10.14 10.66 -16.91
N GLY A 16 -9.61 11.57 -16.11
CA GLY A 16 -8.40 11.39 -15.32
C GLY A 16 -8.73 10.43 -14.19
N GLY A 17 -9.08 9.19 -14.54
CA GLY A 17 -8.89 8.06 -13.65
C GLY A 17 -7.38 7.88 -13.54
N GLY A 18 -6.75 8.68 -12.67
CA GLY A 18 -5.38 8.45 -12.26
C GLY A 18 -5.32 6.99 -11.83
N LEU A 19 -4.53 6.19 -12.55
CA LEU A 19 -4.19 4.85 -12.10
C LEU A 19 -3.74 5.01 -10.66
N VAL A 20 -4.50 4.49 -9.71
CA VAL A 20 -4.17 4.55 -8.30
C VAL A 20 -2.95 3.66 -8.15
N TYR A 21 -1.78 4.26 -8.36
CA TYR A 21 -0.45 3.65 -8.39
C TYR A 21 0.02 3.30 -6.96
N ALA A 22 -0.93 3.00 -6.07
CA ALA A 22 -0.68 2.80 -4.65
C ALA A 22 -0.09 1.41 -4.34
N HIS A 23 0.03 0.51 -5.32
CA HIS A 23 0.35 -0.88 -5.03
C HIS A 23 1.63 -1.43 -5.68
N SER A 24 2.23 -0.72 -6.65
CA SER A 24 3.47 -1.16 -7.33
C SER A 24 4.76 -0.54 -6.80
N TRP A 25 4.67 0.19 -5.68
CA TRP A 25 5.83 0.82 -5.06
C TRP A 25 6.78 -0.18 -4.41
N TYR A 26 6.27 -1.36 -4.05
CA TYR A 26 6.97 -2.35 -3.27
C TYR A 26 7.36 -3.58 -4.09
N PRO A 27 8.43 -4.31 -3.71
CA PRO A 27 8.89 -5.49 -4.41
C PRO A 27 7.79 -6.51 -4.67
N TYR A 28 7.79 -7.09 -5.88
CA TYR A 28 6.76 -8.02 -6.34
C TYR A 28 6.66 -9.27 -5.45
N ASP A 29 7.79 -9.76 -4.93
CA ASP A 29 7.87 -10.89 -4.01
C ASP A 29 7.26 -10.62 -2.63
N CYS A 30 7.07 -9.35 -2.28
CA CYS A 30 6.39 -8.94 -1.07
C CYS A 30 4.90 -8.71 -1.30
N CYS A 31 4.54 -7.90 -2.29
CA CYS A 31 3.22 -7.29 -2.32
C CYS A 31 2.40 -7.55 -3.61
N SER A 32 2.99 -8.20 -4.63
CA SER A 32 2.34 -8.60 -5.90
C SER A 32 1.32 -7.61 -6.52
N ASP A 33 1.58 -6.31 -6.34
CA ASP A 33 0.70 -5.18 -6.72
C ASP A 33 -0.72 -5.18 -6.13
N ARG A 34 -1.02 -6.04 -5.16
CA ARG A 34 -2.38 -6.17 -4.57
C ARG A 34 -2.41 -6.50 -3.09
N ASP A 35 -1.29 -6.98 -2.56
CA ASP A 35 -1.20 -7.50 -1.20
C ASP A 35 -0.80 -6.42 -0.19
N CYS A 36 -0.45 -5.21 -0.64
CA CYS A 36 -0.10 -4.10 0.23
C CYS A 36 -1.33 -3.28 0.66
N TRP A 37 -1.33 -2.77 1.88
CA TRP A 37 -2.16 -1.64 2.29
C TRP A 37 -1.51 -0.91 3.49
N PRO A 38 -1.91 0.35 3.74
CA PRO A 38 -1.33 1.09 4.85
C PRO A 38 -1.93 0.66 6.20
N MET A 39 -1.13 0.71 7.26
CA MET A 39 -1.58 0.46 8.63
C MET A 39 -1.94 1.79 9.32
N GLY A 40 -2.53 1.69 10.51
CA GLY A 40 -2.82 2.83 11.37
C GLY A 40 -4.31 3.06 11.58
N MET A 41 -4.69 4.34 11.77
CA MET A 41 -6.06 4.74 12.13
C MET A 41 -6.77 5.52 11.01
N ASP A 42 -6.09 5.80 9.89
CA ASP A 42 -6.69 6.49 8.75
C ASP A 42 -7.74 5.61 8.07
N HIS A 43 -8.67 6.24 7.35
CA HIS A 43 -9.82 5.55 6.73
C HIS A 43 -9.46 4.47 5.69
N ASP A 44 -8.27 4.55 5.10
CA ASP A 44 -7.74 3.60 4.12
C ASP A 44 -6.89 2.51 4.77
N ALA A 45 -6.63 2.61 6.08
CA ALA A 45 -5.93 1.59 6.83
C ALA A 45 -6.81 0.35 7.03
N ARG A 46 -6.22 -0.84 6.92
CA ARG A 46 -6.96 -2.10 7.09
C ARG A 46 -6.56 -2.87 8.35
N GLU A 47 -5.50 -2.44 9.03
CA GLU A 47 -5.08 -2.96 10.33
C GLU A 47 -4.36 -1.86 11.13
N PRO A 48 -4.32 -1.94 12.48
CA PRO A 48 -3.65 -0.93 13.29
C PRO A 48 -2.14 -1.00 13.12
N ASP A 49 -1.44 0.11 13.42
CA ASP A 49 0.02 0.13 13.42
C ASP A 49 0.60 -0.98 14.31
N PRO A 50 1.78 -1.53 13.94
CA PRO A 50 2.41 -2.55 14.74
C PRO A 50 2.90 -1.92 16.05
N ARG A 51 2.89 -2.70 17.12
CA ARG A 51 3.53 -2.27 18.38
C ARG A 51 5.03 -2.28 18.19
N ILE A 52 5.69 -1.18 18.53
CA ILE A 52 7.15 -1.12 18.63
C ILE A 52 7.56 -1.89 19.89
N VAL A 53 8.45 -2.87 19.73
CA VAL A 53 8.93 -3.75 20.81
C VAL A 53 10.47 -3.81 20.75
N PRO A 54 11.16 -4.25 21.82
CA PRO A 54 12.61 -4.41 21.76
C PRO A 54 13.03 -5.26 20.56
N GLY A 55 13.88 -4.69 19.68
CA GLY A 55 14.41 -5.36 18.50
C GLY A 55 13.54 -5.31 17.24
N GLY A 56 12.33 -4.73 17.28
CA GLY A 56 11.52 -4.59 16.07
C GLY A 56 10.04 -4.27 16.31
N TYR A 57 9.19 -4.95 15.56
CA TYR A 57 7.77 -4.64 15.44
C TYR A 57 6.92 -5.89 15.61
N MET A 58 5.81 -5.76 16.33
CA MET A 58 4.84 -6.83 16.56
C MET A 58 3.50 -6.43 15.95
N THR A 59 3.01 -7.19 14.97
CA THR A 59 1.69 -6.96 14.38
C THR A 59 0.58 -7.26 15.38
N HIS A 60 -0.64 -6.80 15.09
CA HIS A 60 -1.79 -7.02 15.97
C HIS A 60 -2.12 -8.50 16.19
N ASP A 61 -1.77 -9.36 15.22
CA ASP A 61 -1.98 -10.81 15.22
C ASP A 61 -0.73 -11.63 15.60
N GLY A 62 0.33 -10.98 16.08
CA GLY A 62 1.45 -11.66 16.75
C GLY A 62 2.64 -12.02 15.86
N HIS A 63 2.74 -11.46 14.66
CA HIS A 63 3.91 -11.63 13.80
C HIS A 63 5.01 -10.64 14.22
N PHE A 64 6.15 -11.18 14.65
CA PHE A 64 7.34 -10.38 14.95
C PHE A 64 8.17 -10.14 13.68
N VAL A 65 8.55 -8.88 13.45
CA VAL A 65 9.48 -8.48 12.39
C VAL A 65 10.67 -7.76 13.01
N PRO A 66 11.90 -8.27 12.89
CA PRO A 66 13.06 -7.59 13.42
C PRO A 66 13.32 -6.31 12.65
N GLU A 67 13.80 -5.27 13.34
CA GLU A 67 14.05 -3.97 12.74
C GLU A 67 14.98 -4.05 11.51
N SER A 68 15.99 -4.91 11.57
CA SER A 68 16.96 -5.17 10.49
C SER A 68 16.34 -5.79 9.23
N ALA A 69 15.15 -6.35 9.31
CA ALA A 69 14.43 -6.94 8.17
C ALA A 69 13.33 -6.04 7.61
N THR A 70 13.09 -4.89 8.24
CA THR A 70 12.12 -3.90 7.74
C THR A 70 12.64 -3.20 6.50
N ARG A 71 11.72 -2.66 5.72
CA ARG A 71 11.99 -1.88 4.51
C ARG A 71 11.47 -0.46 4.69
N VAL A 72 12.02 0.49 3.94
CA VAL A 72 11.55 1.89 4.01
C VAL A 72 10.20 2.02 3.30
N SER A 73 9.23 2.62 3.98
CA SER A 73 7.95 3.01 3.39
C SER A 73 8.10 4.26 2.51
N LYS A 74 7.39 4.31 1.38
CA LYS A 74 7.45 5.46 0.46
C LYS A 74 6.56 6.63 0.84
N ASP A 75 5.51 6.38 1.61
CA ASP A 75 4.52 7.40 2.00
C ASP A 75 4.60 7.78 3.48
N GLY A 76 5.60 7.26 4.20
CA GLY A 76 5.79 7.56 5.61
C GLY A 76 4.75 6.93 6.53
N ARG A 77 4.03 5.90 6.07
CA ARG A 77 3.15 5.06 6.91
C ARG A 77 3.71 3.64 7.02
N PHE A 78 3.24 2.89 8.01
CA PHE A 78 3.50 1.45 8.04
C PHE A 78 2.70 0.75 6.94
N HIS A 79 3.28 -0.27 6.31
CA HIS A 79 2.56 -1.16 5.40
C HIS A 79 2.97 -2.61 5.64
N ILE A 80 2.01 -3.52 5.65
CA ILE A 80 2.29 -4.95 5.57
C ILE A 80 1.75 -5.52 4.27
N CYS A 81 2.37 -6.61 3.80
CA CYS A 81 1.79 -7.41 2.73
C CYS A 81 1.06 -8.64 3.32
N ARG A 82 -0.24 -8.80 3.03
CA ARG A 82 -0.97 -10.08 3.20
C ARG A 82 -1.64 -10.48 1.91
N SER A 83 -1.72 -11.78 1.67
CA SER A 83 -2.39 -12.35 0.50
C SER A 83 -3.77 -11.73 0.26
N GLY A 84 -3.98 -11.18 -0.93
CA GLY A 84 -5.24 -10.57 -1.36
C GLY A 84 -5.47 -9.15 -0.83
N GLY A 85 -4.53 -8.60 -0.08
CA GLY A 85 -4.65 -7.24 0.43
C GLY A 85 -5.63 -7.11 1.60
N THR A 86 -5.97 -8.19 2.31
CA THR A 86 -7.04 -8.16 3.33
C THR A 86 -6.51 -8.41 4.74
N LEU A 87 -7.22 -7.89 5.74
CA LEU A 87 -6.92 -8.10 7.16
C LEU A 87 -6.80 -9.58 7.54
N THR A 88 -7.62 -10.44 6.92
CA THR A 88 -7.64 -11.89 7.18
C THR A 88 -6.69 -12.68 6.29
N GLY A 89 -5.97 -12.04 5.37
CA GLY A 89 -4.98 -12.68 4.53
C GLY A 89 -3.77 -13.17 5.34
N THR A 90 -3.10 -14.20 4.84
CA THR A 90 -1.82 -14.65 5.39
C THR A 90 -0.75 -13.59 5.18
N VAL A 91 0.01 -13.25 6.24
CA VAL A 91 1.15 -12.33 6.13
C VAL A 91 2.20 -12.93 5.20
N ILE A 92 2.63 -12.16 4.21
CA ILE A 92 3.57 -12.63 3.20
C ILE A 92 4.99 -12.61 3.77
N ALA A 93 5.60 -13.81 3.79
CA ALA A 93 7.03 -14.02 3.99
C ALA A 93 7.59 -14.62 2.68
N PRO A 94 8.42 -13.88 1.93
CA PRO A 94 9.14 -14.46 0.80
C PRO A 94 10.01 -15.62 1.29
N SER A 95 10.19 -16.66 0.48
CA SER A 95 10.98 -17.83 0.87
C SER A 95 12.33 -17.44 1.48
N GLN A 96 12.65 -18.03 2.64
CA GLN A 96 13.86 -17.77 3.42
C GLN A 96 14.07 -16.31 3.88
N ARG A 97 13.03 -15.46 3.85
CA ARG A 97 13.11 -14.06 4.29
C ARG A 97 12.02 -13.74 5.33
N PRO A 98 12.27 -12.77 6.24
CA PRO A 98 11.27 -12.30 7.18
C PRO A 98 10.06 -11.65 6.47
N PHE A 99 8.96 -11.49 7.22
CA PHE A 99 7.73 -10.86 6.73
C PHE A 99 7.99 -9.50 6.07
N CYS A 100 7.17 -9.18 5.07
CA CYS A 100 7.24 -7.90 4.37
C CYS A 100 6.52 -6.80 5.16
N LEU A 101 7.30 -6.10 6.00
CA LEU A 101 6.88 -4.88 6.70
C LEU A 101 7.69 -3.68 6.19
N PHE A 102 6.98 -2.64 5.77
CA PHE A 102 7.52 -1.32 5.42
C PHE A 102 7.23 -0.35 6.55
N VAL A 103 8.23 0.42 6.95
CA VAL A 103 8.19 1.27 8.14
C VAL A 103 8.50 2.72 7.77
N PRO A 104 7.92 3.70 8.50
CA PRO A 104 8.22 5.11 8.32
C PRO A 104 9.61 5.43 8.86
N LYS A 105 10.62 5.27 8.00
CA LYS A 105 12.01 5.66 8.26
C LYS A 105 12.40 6.80 7.33
N PRO A 106 13.25 7.75 7.76
CA PRO A 106 13.82 8.72 6.84
C PRO A 106 14.53 7.99 5.69
N SER A 107 14.17 8.30 4.43
CA SER A 107 14.97 7.92 3.28
C SER A 107 16.17 8.88 3.21
N TYR A 108 17.34 8.44 3.66
CA TYR A 108 18.59 9.18 3.51
C TYR A 108 19.16 9.00 2.09
#